data_AF-A0A349FB64-F1
#
_entry.id   AF-A0A349FB64-F1
#
_cell.length_a   1.000
_cell.length_b   1.000
_cell.length_c   1.000
_cell.angle_alpha   90.00
_cell.angle_beta   90.00
_cell.angle_gamma   90.00
#
_symmetry.space_group_name_H-M   'P 1'
#
loop_
_entity.id
_entity.type
_entity.pdbx_description
1 polymer ?
#
loop_
_entity_poly.entity_id
_entity_poly.type
_entity_poly.pdbx_seq_one_letter_code
_entity_poly.pdbx_strand_id
1 'polypeptide(L)' 'MSDPIVIIGSGFAAYQLVKAIRRQDANAHLCVITADDGHDYNKPDLSHVFSKAQNKDDLV' A
#
# COMPACT_ATOMS: atom_id res chain seq x y z
N MET A 1 -21.77 15.61 -5.94
CA MET A 1 -20.39 15.16 -6.13
C MET A 1 -19.86 14.80 -4.77
N SER A 2 -19.44 13.55 -4.56
CA SER A 2 -18.74 13.15 -3.34
C SER A 2 -17.28 13.60 -3.44
N ASP A 3 -16.77 14.20 -2.37
CA ASP A 3 -15.37 14.55 -2.30
C ASP A 3 -14.50 13.28 -2.31
N PRO A 4 -13.32 13.32 -2.94
CA PRO A 4 -12.43 12.17 -2.99
C PRO A 4 -11.87 11.86 -1.59
N ILE A 5 -11.72 10.58 -1.28
CA ILE A 5 -11.00 10.14 -0.07
C ILE A 5 -9.50 10.23 -0.34
N VAL A 6 -8.80 11.07 0.42
CA VAL A 6 -7.35 11.25 0.32
C VAL A 6 -6.65 10.46 1.42
N ILE A 7 -5.74 9.58 1.03
CA ILE A 7 -4.93 8.73 1.93
C ILE A 7 -3.47 9.18 1.80
N ILE A 8 -2.82 9.44 2.94
CA ILE A 8 -1.40 9.83 2.98
C ILE A 8 -0.58 8.63 3.48
N GLY A 9 0.31 8.15 2.62
CA GLY A 9 1.10 6.93 2.75
C GLY A 9 0.53 5.78 1.92
N SER A 10 1.42 4.95 1.36
CA SER A 10 1.14 3.76 0.54
C SER A 10 1.56 2.46 1.24
N GLY A 11 1.68 2.47 2.57
CA GLY A 11 2.04 1.26 3.31
C GLY A 11 0.89 0.24 3.39
N PHE A 12 1.15 -0.89 4.05
CA PHE A 12 0.17 -1.95 4.28
C PHE A 12 -1.20 -1.45 4.75
N ALA A 13 -1.24 -0.54 5.74
CA ALA A 13 -2.51 0.01 6.25
C ALA A 13 -3.32 0.75 5.18
N ALA A 14 -2.65 1.54 4.32
CA ALA A 14 -3.28 2.28 3.25
C ALA A 14 -3.86 1.34 2.19
N TYR A 15 -3.09 0.35 1.74
CA TYR A 15 -3.58 -0.60 0.74
C TYR A 15 -4.70 -1.51 1.26
N GLN A 16 -4.64 -1.92 2.53
CA GLN A 16 -5.76 -2.66 3.13
C GLN A 16 -7.03 -1.80 3.21
N LEU A 17 -6.89 -0.51 3.52
CA LEU A 17 -8.01 0.44 3.50
C LEU A 17 -8.59 0.62 2.10
N VAL A 18 -7.75 0.82 1.07
CA VAL A 18 -8.20 0.91 -0.33
C VAL A 18 -8.95 -0.35 -0.74
N LYS A 19 -8.41 -1.54 -0.44
CA LYS A 19 -9.05 -2.83 -0.73
C LYS A 19 -10.42 -2.94 -0.04
N ALA A 20 -10.53 -2.51 1.22
CA ALA A 20 -11.79 -2.53 1.96
C ALA A 20 -12.84 -1.56 1.37
N ILE A 21 -12.42 -0.33 1.02
CA ILE A 21 -13.32 0.65 0.40
C ILE A 21 -13.80 0.14 -0.95
N ARG A 22 -12.91 -0.38 -1.81
CA ARG A 22 -13.28 -0.92 -3.14
C ARG A 22 -14.23 -2.10 -3.07
N ARG A 23 -14.19 -2.90 -2.00
CA ARG A 23 -15.15 -3.99 -1.77
C ARG A 23 -16.55 -3.49 -1.43
N GLN A 24 -16.65 -2.33 -0.78
CA GLN A 24 -17.93 -1.70 -0.43
C GLN A 24 -18.47 -0.84 -1.56
N ASP A 25 -17.59 -0.09 -2.23
CA ASP A 25 -17.90 0.78 -3.36
C ASP A 25 -16.75 0.76 -4.38
N ALA A 26 -17.01 0.09 -5.50
CA ALA A 26 -16.07 0.00 -6.60
C ALA A 26 -15.80 1.34 -7.29
N ASN A 27 -16.73 2.31 -7.18
CA ASN A 27 -16.67 3.60 -7.86
C ASN A 27 -16.20 4.74 -6.95
N ALA A 28 -15.82 4.47 -5.71
CA ALA A 28 -15.30 5.48 -4.79
C ALA A 28 -14.11 6.24 -5.41
N HIS A 29 -14.12 7.57 -5.34
CA HIS A 29 -13.00 8.40 -5.78
C HIS A 29 -11.91 8.37 -4.69
N LEU A 30 -10.77 7.73 -4.99
CA LEU A 30 -9.66 7.53 -4.06
C LEU A 30 -8.39 8.19 -4.60
N CYS A 31 -7.66 8.89 -3.73
CA CYS A 31 -6.34 9.44 -4.02
C CYS A 31 -5.36 8.99 -2.93
N VAL A 32 -4.29 8.30 -3.32
CA VAL A 32 -3.20 7.90 -2.41
C VAL A 32 -1.99 8.75 -2.73
N ILE A 33 -1.45 9.44 -1.72
CA ILE A 33 -0.25 10.26 -1.83
C ILE A 33 0.82 9.63 -0.94
N THR A 34 1.96 9.28 -1.51
CA THR A 34 3.09 8.75 -0.75
C THR A 34 4.36 9.55 -1.04
N ALA A 35 5.29 9.53 -0.09
CA ALA A 35 6.62 10.13 -0.25
C ALA A 35 7.62 9.17 -0.90
N ASP A 36 7.29 7.88 -0.94
CA ASP A 36 8.10 6.82 -1.55
C ASP A 36 7.53 6.41 -2.92
N ASP A 37 8.12 5.37 -3.53
CA ASP A 37 7.72 4.88 -4.86
C ASP A 37 6.36 4.16 -4.87
N GLY A 38 5.69 4.00 -3.72
CA GLY A 38 4.36 3.40 -3.67
C GLY A 38 4.34 1.87 -3.71
N HIS A 39 5.45 1.20 -3.47
CA HIS A 39 5.52 -0.25 -3.56
C HIS A 39 4.68 -0.96 -2.47
N ASP A 40 3.96 -2.01 -2.83
CA ASP A 40 3.21 -2.87 -1.88
C ASP A 40 4.16 -3.91 -1.30
N TYR A 41 5.00 -3.48 -0.35
CA TYR A 41 5.95 -4.37 0.31
C TYR A 41 5.58 -4.62 1.77
N ASN A 42 5.87 -5.84 2.24
CA ASN A 42 5.73 -6.18 3.64
C ASN A 42 6.93 -5.63 4.42
N LYS A 43 6.70 -4.51 5.12
CA LYS A 43 7.70 -3.90 6.02
C LYS A 43 8.36 -4.90 7.01
N PRO A 44 7.66 -5.90 7.57
CA PRO A 44 8.30 -6.92 8.41
C PRO A 44 9.30 -7.81 7.66
N ASP A 45 9.07 -8.08 6.38
CA ASP A 45 9.96 -8.92 5.57
C ASP A 45 11.32 -8.24 5.36
N LEU A 46 11.42 -6.90 5.45
CA LEU A 46 12.69 -6.17 5.43
C LEU A 46 13.68 -6.59 6.53
N SER A 47 13.19 -7.11 7.65
CA SER A 47 14.06 -7.62 8.72
C SER A 47 14.47 -9.08 8.51
N HIS A 48 13.83 -9.79 7.58
CA HIS A 48 14.07 -11.22 7.29
C HIS A 48 14.81 -11.47 5.97
N VAL A 49 14.92 -10.46 5.11
CA VAL A 49 15.54 -10.56 3.78
C VAL A 49 16.93 -11.19 3.84
N PHE A 50 17.74 -10.79 4.83
CA PHE A 50 19.10 -11.30 5.01
C PHE A 50 19.11 -12.78 5.37
N SER A 51 18.18 -13.23 6.23
CA SER A 51 18.06 -14.63 6.62
C SER A 51 17.45 -15.51 5.52
N LYS A 52 16.64 -14.92 4.63
CA LYS A 52 15.99 -15.61 3.50
C LYS A 52 16.79 -15.53 2.19
N ALA A 53 17.97 -14.88 2.19
CA ALA A 53 18.80 -14.64 1.01
C ALA A 53 18.04 -13.97 -0.16
N GLN A 54 17.10 -13.08 0.17
CA GLN A 54 16.32 -12.33 -0.81
C GLN A 54 17.02 -11.00 -1.13
N ASN A 55 16.72 -10.41 -2.28
CA ASN A 55 17.17 -9.08 -2.67
C ASN A 55 16.03 -8.06 -2.56
N LYS A 56 16.37 -6.77 -2.66
CA LYS A 56 15.39 -5.66 -2.63
C LYS A 56 14.25 -5.91 -3.60
N ASP A 57 14.55 -6.37 -4.81
CA ASP A 57 13.57 -6.59 -5.89
C ASP A 57 12.62 -7.75 -5.62
N ASP A 58 12.92 -8.64 -4.66
CA ASP A 58 12.06 -9.77 -4.29
C ASP A 58 10.96 -9.38 -3.28
N LEU A 59 10.95 -8.12 -2.80
CA LEU A 59 10.05 -7.62 -1.76
C LEU A 59 8.94 -6.70 -2.28
N VAL A 60 8.98 -6.37 -3.57
CA VAL A 60 8.28 -5.23 -4.19
C VAL A 60 7.19 -5.69 -5.14
#